data_AF-A0A4S8LQL3-F1
#
_entry.id   AF-A0A4S8LQL3-F1
#
_cell.length_a   1.000
_cell.length_b   1.000
_cell.length_c   1.000
_cell.angle_alpha   90.00
_cell.angle_beta   90.00
_cell.angle_gamma   90.00
#
_symmetry.space_group_name_H-M   'P 1'
#
loop_
_entity.id
_entity.type
_entity.pdbx_description
1 polymer ?
#
loop_
_entity_poly.entity_id
_entity_poly.type
_entity_poly.pdbx_seq_one_letter_code
_entity_poly.pdbx_strand_id
1 'polypeptide(L)'
;MSTEDEANAAFNRNPKGKNQYASCLSADDPTLKEALIKYHRRKETNNQTIAKLLDAEYGIKMSASTVKNRRATLGLKGSRGLMKTMDEAGKAQATQMILDELSNDPAQRAGVATIQAKVAYNSATHLPRHLVSDVMHTHAIEGFDKREPTAKKINRLPKVPLGIHHRWAGDGHDKLYKIGFPIWAVVDDATGRYLDGWVVPSNRMANIVAYCFLLLVEKYGGIPIQFTTDCGSETTALYGLINALREVFYPECPTDELPAHVYLRSIHNISIERSWLRLRLDFGDNAVAFYYQGIDSGVYNPSDADHYLLCQWLWPVLLRKELRKFIEFRNGVKMRKDKEKLGPSGISRDRAFTLYEEWGGQNFLMPVDVSVIREIKEQMGGDSILDFVPAEFASRAQEAYDGLGVSELTMQNVWDVFETMFPILFPEP
;
A
#
# COMPACT_ATOMS: atom_id res chain seq x y z
N MET A 1 40.81 -27.94 -41.49
CA MET A 1 39.38 -27.83 -41.81
C MET A 1 38.92 -29.21 -42.19
N SER A 2 38.56 -29.97 -41.18
CA SER A 2 38.10 -31.35 -41.29
C SER A 2 36.64 -31.36 -41.75
N THR A 3 36.29 -32.38 -42.51
CA THR A 3 34.93 -32.69 -43.00
C THR A 3 33.88 -32.85 -41.90
N GLU A 4 34.27 -32.80 -40.61
CA GLU A 4 33.37 -32.78 -39.45
C GLU A 4 32.77 -31.38 -39.15
N ASP A 5 33.44 -30.29 -39.52
CA ASP A 5 32.92 -28.93 -39.27
C ASP A 5 31.76 -28.57 -40.22
N GLU A 6 31.75 -29.10 -41.45
CA GLU A 6 30.63 -28.90 -42.39
C GLU A 6 29.39 -29.72 -42.02
N ALA A 7 29.56 -30.88 -41.38
CA ALA A 7 28.45 -31.72 -40.94
C ALA A 7 27.68 -31.10 -39.75
N ASN A 8 28.36 -30.38 -38.85
CA ASN A 8 27.72 -29.72 -37.71
C ASN A 8 26.92 -28.47 -38.10
N ALA A 9 27.28 -27.79 -39.19
CA ALA A 9 26.50 -26.68 -39.72
C ALA A 9 25.14 -27.13 -40.30
N ALA A 10 25.06 -28.36 -40.83
CA ALA A 10 23.84 -28.92 -41.42
C ALA A 10 22.75 -29.28 -40.39
N PHE A 11 23.11 -29.47 -39.12
CA PHE A 11 22.15 -29.75 -38.04
C PHE A 11 21.72 -28.51 -37.26
N ASN A 12 22.27 -27.33 -37.55
CA ASN A 12 21.83 -26.10 -36.95
C ASN A 12 20.47 -25.67 -37.56
N ARG A 13 19.36 -26.02 -36.90
CA ARG A 13 18.00 -25.66 -37.34
C ARG A 13 17.71 -24.15 -37.30
N ASN A 14 18.66 -23.29 -36.90
CA ASN A 14 18.55 -21.84 -37.01
C ASN A 14 19.89 -21.19 -37.45
N PRO A 15 20.30 -21.35 -38.73
CA PRO A 15 21.59 -20.85 -39.22
C PRO A 15 21.69 -19.32 -39.27
N LYS A 16 20.56 -18.61 -39.20
CA LYS A 16 20.48 -17.14 -39.33
C LYS A 16 20.20 -16.42 -38.01
N GLY A 17 20.05 -17.14 -36.89
CA GLY A 17 19.72 -16.56 -35.59
C GLY A 17 18.40 -15.79 -35.52
N LYS A 18 17.58 -15.81 -36.58
CA LYS A 18 16.29 -15.10 -36.64
C LYS A 18 15.20 -15.99 -36.05
N ASN A 19 15.07 -15.95 -34.73
CA ASN A 19 13.89 -16.49 -34.06
C ASN A 19 12.65 -15.72 -34.54
N GLN A 20 11.64 -16.43 -35.03
CA GLN A 20 10.37 -15.90 -35.54
C GLN A 20 9.47 -15.27 -34.47
N TYR A 21 9.95 -15.17 -33.23
CA TYR A 21 9.25 -14.58 -32.10
C TYR A 21 9.64 -13.11 -31.99
N ALA A 22 8.65 -12.22 -31.88
CA ALA A 22 8.85 -10.81 -31.58
C ALA A 22 9.88 -10.65 -30.44
N SER A 23 10.79 -9.68 -30.55
CA SER A 23 11.86 -9.48 -29.56
C SER A 23 11.25 -9.19 -28.19
N CYS A 24 11.19 -10.20 -27.33
CA CYS A 24 10.76 -10.03 -25.96
C CYS A 24 11.78 -9.18 -25.22
N LEU A 25 11.30 -8.26 -24.38
CA LEU A 25 12.14 -7.35 -23.59
C LEU A 25 13.29 -8.09 -22.89
N SER A 26 14.45 -7.44 -22.86
CA SER A 26 15.65 -7.92 -22.17
C SER A 26 15.44 -7.89 -20.65
N ALA A 27 16.24 -8.64 -19.91
CA ALA A 27 16.25 -8.58 -18.44
C ALA A 27 16.71 -7.22 -17.91
N ASP A 28 17.48 -6.48 -18.71
CA ASP A 28 18.01 -5.16 -18.37
C ASP A 28 17.05 -4.02 -18.69
N ASP A 29 15.90 -4.33 -19.32
CA ASP A 29 14.83 -3.35 -19.50
C ASP A 29 14.38 -2.81 -18.13
N PRO A 30 14.48 -1.49 -17.87
CA PRO A 30 14.20 -0.92 -16.55
C PRO A 30 12.78 -1.24 -16.06
N THR A 31 11.79 -1.12 -16.94
CA THR A 31 10.37 -1.35 -16.64
C THR A 31 10.12 -2.81 -16.25
N LEU A 32 10.64 -3.76 -17.03
CA LEU A 32 10.51 -5.18 -16.72
C LEU A 32 11.23 -5.54 -15.42
N LYS A 33 12.44 -5.02 -15.21
CA LYS A 33 13.23 -5.27 -14.00
C LYS A 33 12.48 -4.78 -12.77
N GLU A 34 11.97 -3.55 -12.80
CA GLU A 34 11.16 -2.97 -11.72
C GLU A 34 9.91 -3.82 -11.45
N ALA A 35 9.16 -4.20 -12.49
CA ALA A 35 7.97 -5.02 -12.35
C ALA A 35 8.27 -6.39 -11.73
N LEU A 36 9.32 -7.08 -12.18
CA LEU A 36 9.72 -8.38 -11.63
C LEU A 36 10.18 -8.28 -10.18
N ILE A 37 10.93 -7.23 -9.83
CA ILE A 37 11.32 -6.95 -8.44
C ILE A 37 10.08 -6.65 -7.58
N LYS A 38 9.15 -5.82 -8.06
CA LYS A 38 7.87 -5.52 -7.40
C LYS A 38 7.09 -6.80 -7.09
N TYR A 39 6.89 -7.68 -8.06
CA TYR A 39 6.19 -8.95 -7.83
C TYR A 39 6.95 -9.87 -6.88
N HIS A 40 8.28 -9.89 -6.96
CA HIS A 40 9.12 -10.66 -6.06
C HIS A 40 9.01 -10.17 -4.61
N ARG A 41 9.07 -8.85 -4.38
CA ARG A 41 8.86 -8.20 -3.08
C ARG A 41 7.51 -8.56 -2.46
N ARG A 42 6.48 -8.71 -3.30
CA ARG A 42 5.12 -9.15 -2.94
C ARG A 42 4.96 -10.66 -2.75
N LYS A 43 6.04 -11.42 -2.92
CA LYS A 43 6.09 -12.89 -2.90
C LYS A 43 5.20 -13.57 -3.95
N GLU A 44 4.86 -12.86 -5.03
CA GLU A 44 4.30 -13.51 -6.21
C GLU A 44 5.44 -14.17 -6.98
N THR A 45 5.38 -15.49 -7.09
CA THR A 45 6.46 -16.33 -7.63
C THR A 45 5.97 -17.30 -8.68
N ASN A 46 4.66 -17.37 -8.92
CA ASN A 46 4.10 -18.17 -9.99
C ASN A 46 4.34 -17.45 -11.32
N ASN A 47 5.14 -18.05 -12.20
CA ASN A 47 5.53 -17.43 -13.47
C ASN A 47 4.34 -17.23 -14.43
N GLN A 48 3.31 -18.07 -14.36
CA GLN A 48 2.09 -17.88 -15.17
C GLN A 48 1.31 -16.66 -14.67
N THR A 49 1.16 -16.52 -13.35
CA THR A 49 0.51 -15.34 -12.76
C THR A 49 1.31 -14.08 -13.07
N ILE A 50 2.64 -14.10 -12.92
CA ILE A 50 3.48 -12.94 -13.26
C ILE A 50 3.34 -12.56 -14.74
N ALA A 51 3.28 -13.52 -15.66
CA ALA A 51 3.06 -13.23 -17.07
C ALA A 51 1.73 -12.51 -17.33
N LYS A 52 0.65 -12.94 -16.67
CA LYS A 52 -0.66 -12.27 -16.74
C LYS A 52 -0.62 -10.86 -16.16
N LEU A 53 0.05 -10.68 -15.02
CA LEU A 53 0.20 -9.36 -14.39
C LEU A 53 1.05 -8.41 -15.24
N LEU A 54 2.12 -8.91 -15.90
CA LEU A 54 2.93 -8.12 -16.82
C LEU A 54 2.13 -7.61 -18.01
N ASP A 55 1.26 -8.44 -18.59
CA ASP A 55 0.37 -8.03 -19.67
C ASP A 55 -0.67 -7.01 -19.16
N ALA A 56 -1.33 -7.31 -18.04
CA ALA A 56 -2.41 -6.48 -17.52
C ALA A 56 -1.95 -5.10 -16.98
N GLU A 57 -0.79 -5.04 -16.30
CA GLU A 57 -0.31 -3.79 -15.67
C GLU A 57 0.63 -2.98 -16.57
N TYR A 58 1.37 -3.64 -17.48
CA TYR A 58 2.43 -3.00 -18.26
C TYR A 58 2.30 -3.23 -19.79
N GLY A 59 1.32 -4.01 -20.25
CA GLY A 59 1.20 -4.40 -21.67
C GLY A 59 2.32 -5.32 -22.16
N ILE A 60 3.09 -5.92 -21.24
CA ILE A 60 4.27 -6.73 -21.58
C ILE A 60 3.85 -8.20 -21.74
N LYS A 61 3.72 -8.64 -22.99
CA LYS A 61 3.39 -10.03 -23.32
C LYS A 61 4.64 -10.91 -23.34
N MET A 62 4.69 -11.88 -22.43
CA MET A 62 5.74 -12.90 -22.44
C MET A 62 5.29 -14.24 -21.85
N SER A 63 5.95 -15.32 -22.27
CA SER A 63 5.65 -16.66 -21.76
C SER A 63 6.12 -16.84 -20.31
N ALA A 64 5.48 -17.76 -19.56
CA ALA A 64 5.92 -18.12 -18.21
C ALA A 64 7.37 -18.65 -18.17
N SER A 65 7.83 -19.31 -19.23
CA SER A 65 9.22 -19.75 -19.38
C SER A 65 10.18 -18.57 -19.53
N THR A 66 9.78 -17.55 -20.29
CA THR A 66 10.56 -16.30 -20.43
C THR A 66 10.64 -15.57 -19.09
N VAL A 67 9.52 -15.42 -18.38
CA VAL A 67 9.49 -14.85 -17.02
C VAL A 67 10.46 -15.58 -16.09
N LYS A 68 10.42 -16.92 -16.08
CA LYS A 68 11.33 -17.74 -15.27
C LYS A 68 12.79 -17.42 -15.57
N ASN A 69 13.17 -17.35 -16.84
CA ASN A 69 14.53 -17.06 -17.26
C ASN A 69 14.96 -15.65 -16.85
N ARG A 70 14.10 -14.64 -17.06
CA ARG A 70 14.38 -13.25 -16.66
C ARG A 70 14.56 -13.11 -15.15
N ARG A 71 13.71 -13.75 -14.36
CA ARG A 71 13.86 -13.79 -12.90
C ARG A 71 15.16 -14.48 -12.46
N ALA A 72 15.57 -15.53 -13.15
CA ALA A 72 16.84 -16.21 -12.87
C ALA A 72 18.05 -15.30 -13.19
N THR A 73 18.02 -14.59 -14.31
CA THR A 73 19.05 -13.59 -14.68
C THR A 73 19.15 -12.48 -13.61
N LEU A 74 18.01 -12.03 -13.08
CA LEU A 74 17.96 -11.04 -12.00
C LEU A 74 18.24 -11.59 -10.59
N GLY A 75 18.54 -12.90 -10.46
CA GLY A 75 18.83 -13.51 -9.16
C GLY A 75 17.63 -13.62 -8.20
N LEU A 76 16.38 -13.48 -8.69
CA LEU A 76 15.15 -13.47 -7.89
C LEU A 76 14.76 -14.87 -7.41
N LYS A 77 15.46 -15.35 -6.37
CA LYS A 77 15.32 -16.69 -5.81
C LYS A 77 14.28 -16.75 -4.71
N GLY A 78 13.44 -17.79 -4.73
CA GLY A 78 12.59 -18.12 -3.58
C GLY A 78 13.39 -18.71 -2.42
N SER A 79 12.75 -18.86 -1.25
CA SER A 79 13.39 -19.31 -0.01
C SER A 79 14.15 -20.65 -0.11
N ARG A 80 13.63 -21.62 -0.87
CA ARG A 80 14.34 -22.88 -1.13
C ARG A 80 15.62 -22.68 -1.94
N GLY A 81 15.62 -21.74 -2.89
CA GLY A 81 16.81 -21.41 -3.67
C GLY A 81 17.85 -20.68 -2.85
N LEU A 82 17.41 -19.74 -1.99
CA LEU A 82 18.28 -19.03 -1.05
C LEU A 82 18.97 -20.00 -0.09
N MET A 83 18.22 -20.90 0.53
CA MET A 83 18.75 -21.86 1.50
C MET A 83 19.83 -22.78 0.95
N LYS A 84 19.79 -23.11 -0.35
CA LYS A 84 20.83 -23.92 -1.00
C LYS A 84 22.18 -23.20 -1.12
N THR A 85 22.16 -21.87 -1.12
CA THR A 85 23.34 -21.03 -1.31
C THR A 85 23.66 -20.24 -0.04
N MET A 86 23.06 -20.58 1.11
CA MET A 86 23.18 -19.81 2.35
C MET A 86 24.31 -20.37 3.21
N ASP A 87 25.37 -19.58 3.34
CA ASP A 87 26.50 -19.80 4.25
C ASP A 87 26.28 -19.10 5.60
N GLU A 88 27.30 -19.06 6.45
CA GLU A 88 27.23 -18.39 7.76
C GLU A 88 27.02 -16.88 7.64
N ALA A 89 27.68 -16.23 6.68
CA ALA A 89 27.49 -14.81 6.39
C ALA A 89 26.05 -14.51 5.95
N GLY A 90 25.48 -15.33 5.07
CA GLY A 90 24.09 -15.23 4.64
C GLY A 90 23.10 -15.46 5.77
N LYS A 91 23.40 -16.33 6.75
CA LYS A 91 22.60 -16.48 7.97
C LYS A 91 22.64 -15.21 8.82
N ALA A 92 23.83 -14.65 9.05
CA ALA A 92 23.98 -13.41 9.82
C ALA A 92 23.21 -12.25 9.16
N GLN A 93 23.32 -12.13 7.83
CA GLN A 93 22.57 -11.12 7.08
C GLN A 93 21.06 -11.33 7.18
N ALA A 94 20.58 -12.58 7.07
CA ALA A 94 19.15 -12.89 7.22
C ALA A 94 18.64 -12.55 8.63
N THR A 95 19.42 -12.84 9.67
CA THR A 95 19.10 -12.45 11.05
C THR A 95 19.01 -10.93 11.17
N GLN A 96 19.99 -10.19 10.63
CA GLN A 96 19.97 -8.73 10.67
C GLN A 96 18.71 -8.16 10.01
N MET A 97 18.33 -8.65 8.82
CA MET A 97 17.09 -8.21 8.16
C MET A 97 15.85 -8.44 9.03
N ILE A 98 15.80 -9.53 9.81
CA ILE A 98 14.69 -9.80 10.72
C ILE A 98 14.71 -8.82 11.90
N LEU A 99 15.89 -8.55 12.47
CA LEU A 99 16.05 -7.60 13.58
C LEU A 99 15.68 -6.17 13.15
N ASP A 100 16.03 -5.77 11.93
CA ASP A 100 15.64 -4.47 11.35
C ASP A 100 14.11 -4.36 11.24
N GLU A 101 13.40 -5.43 10.85
CA GLU A 101 11.93 -5.40 10.84
C GLU A 101 11.32 -5.38 12.24
N LEU A 102 12.00 -5.94 13.24
CA LEU A 102 11.56 -5.93 14.63
C LEU A 102 11.77 -4.54 15.27
N SER A 103 12.86 -3.84 14.94
CA SER A 103 13.08 -2.46 15.41
C SER A 103 12.06 -1.47 14.85
N ASN A 104 11.51 -1.78 13.66
CA ASN A 104 10.38 -1.08 13.05
C ASN A 104 9.00 -1.45 13.65
N ASP A 105 8.94 -2.40 14.59
CA ASP A 105 7.72 -2.85 15.27
C ASP A 105 7.85 -2.75 16.80
N PRO A 106 8.07 -1.56 17.37
CA PRO A 106 8.23 -1.38 18.82
C PRO A 106 7.00 -1.86 19.62
N ALA A 107 5.79 -1.83 19.02
CA ALA A 107 4.59 -2.36 19.65
C ALA A 107 4.50 -3.91 19.61
N GLN A 108 5.43 -4.58 18.90
CA GLN A 108 5.56 -6.04 18.76
C GLN A 108 4.28 -6.73 18.29
N ARG A 109 3.52 -6.08 17.39
CA ARG A 109 2.22 -6.58 16.91
C ARG A 109 2.32 -7.46 15.67
N ALA A 110 3.45 -7.45 14.97
CA ALA A 110 3.67 -8.26 13.79
C ALA A 110 4.01 -9.72 14.15
N GLY A 111 3.20 -10.66 13.64
CA GLY A 111 3.51 -12.08 13.75
C GLY A 111 4.53 -12.56 12.71
N VAL A 112 5.02 -13.80 12.87
CA VAL A 112 6.04 -14.43 12.00
C VAL A 112 5.74 -14.27 10.50
N ALA A 113 4.49 -14.49 10.07
CA ALA A 113 4.12 -14.38 8.66
C ALA A 113 4.17 -12.93 8.15
N THR A 114 3.85 -11.95 9.01
CA THR A 114 3.93 -10.52 8.69
C THR A 114 5.39 -10.10 8.59
N ILE A 115 6.23 -10.45 9.59
CA ILE A 115 7.67 -10.13 9.56
C ILE A 115 8.33 -10.75 8.32
N GLN A 116 8.06 -12.03 8.03
CA GLN A 116 8.57 -12.68 6.83
C GLN A 116 8.13 -11.97 5.54
N ALA A 117 6.90 -11.46 5.50
CA ALA A 117 6.41 -10.70 4.35
C ALA A 117 7.07 -9.31 4.26
N LYS A 118 7.28 -8.62 5.40
CA LYS A 118 7.97 -7.34 5.44
C LYS A 118 9.42 -7.46 4.99
N VAL A 119 10.17 -8.47 5.46
CA VAL A 119 11.53 -8.74 4.96
C VAL A 119 11.52 -8.92 3.44
N ALA A 120 10.63 -9.76 2.92
CA ALA A 120 10.52 -9.94 1.46
C ALA A 120 10.17 -8.62 0.75
N TYR A 121 9.30 -7.81 1.33
CA TYR A 121 8.89 -6.53 0.77
C TYR A 121 10.01 -5.48 0.82
N ASN A 122 10.80 -5.40 1.88
CA ASN A 122 11.79 -4.34 2.04
C ASN A 122 13.14 -4.69 1.41
N SER A 123 13.58 -5.95 1.51
CA SER A 123 14.90 -6.39 1.03
C SER A 123 14.87 -7.26 -0.23
N ALA A 124 13.69 -7.49 -0.81
CA ALA A 124 13.48 -8.44 -1.91
C ALA A 124 14.01 -9.86 -1.61
N THR A 125 14.22 -10.21 -0.34
CA THR A 125 14.80 -11.49 0.08
C THR A 125 13.75 -12.42 0.67
N HIS A 126 13.66 -13.64 0.14
CA HIS A 126 12.66 -14.62 0.59
C HIS A 126 13.25 -15.52 1.67
N LEU A 127 13.06 -15.16 2.94
CA LEU A 127 13.48 -16.02 4.06
C LEU A 127 12.50 -17.17 4.32
N PRO A 128 12.96 -18.36 4.76
CA PRO A 128 12.09 -19.44 5.17
C PRO A 128 11.41 -19.12 6.52
N ARG A 129 10.20 -19.65 6.73
CA ARG A 129 9.40 -19.33 7.91
C ARG A 129 10.05 -19.77 9.23
N HIS A 130 10.74 -20.91 9.24
CA HIS A 130 11.38 -21.43 10.45
C HIS A 130 12.49 -20.48 10.93
N LEU A 131 13.38 -20.03 10.03
CA LEU A 131 14.44 -19.08 10.37
C LEU A 131 13.88 -17.78 10.99
N VAL A 132 12.83 -17.21 10.39
CA VAL A 132 12.17 -16.02 10.96
C VAL A 132 11.58 -16.31 12.33
N SER A 133 10.94 -17.48 12.48
CA SER A 133 10.39 -17.92 13.76
C SER A 133 11.48 -18.05 14.82
N ASP A 134 12.60 -18.69 14.51
CA ASP A 134 13.68 -18.96 15.46
C ASP A 134 14.29 -17.64 15.97
N VAL A 135 14.60 -16.71 15.06
CA VAL A 135 15.11 -15.37 15.43
C VAL A 135 14.09 -14.61 16.28
N MET A 136 12.81 -14.66 15.93
CA MET A 136 11.77 -13.99 16.74
C MET A 136 11.62 -14.58 18.15
N HIS A 137 11.77 -15.90 18.33
CA HIS A 137 11.73 -16.51 19.67
C HIS A 137 12.97 -16.14 20.49
N THR A 138 14.13 -15.98 19.84
CA THR A 138 15.36 -15.57 20.53
C THR A 138 15.32 -14.11 20.98
N HIS A 139 14.79 -13.20 20.15
CA HIS A 139 14.93 -11.75 20.37
C HIS A 139 13.63 -11.01 20.74
N ALA A 140 12.46 -11.62 20.54
CA ALA A 140 11.16 -10.95 20.72
C ALA A 140 10.08 -11.88 21.28
N ILE A 141 10.46 -12.72 22.27
CA ILE A 141 9.56 -13.73 22.86
C ILE A 141 8.30 -13.09 23.47
N GLU A 142 8.42 -11.96 24.17
CA GLU A 142 7.29 -11.25 24.78
C GLU A 142 6.21 -10.84 23.77
N GLY A 143 6.61 -10.59 22.51
CA GLY A 143 5.68 -10.24 21.45
C GLY A 143 4.65 -11.35 21.21
N PHE A 144 5.01 -12.62 21.45
CA PHE A 144 4.09 -13.75 21.27
C PHE A 144 2.95 -13.70 22.28
N ASP A 145 3.26 -13.40 23.54
CA ASP A 145 2.27 -13.26 24.61
C ASP A 145 1.36 -12.05 24.36
N LYS A 146 1.94 -10.91 23.94
CA LYS A 146 1.18 -9.69 23.58
C LYS A 146 0.18 -9.90 22.43
N ARG A 147 0.29 -10.99 21.66
CA ARG A 147 -0.56 -11.30 20.50
C ARG A 147 -1.61 -12.38 20.79
N GLU A 148 -1.68 -12.90 22.01
CA GLU A 148 -2.69 -13.88 22.37
C GLU A 148 -4.11 -13.31 22.14
N PRO A 149 -5.01 -14.02 21.43
CA PRO A 149 -6.33 -13.51 21.15
C PRO A 149 -7.18 -13.40 22.43
N THR A 150 -7.50 -12.18 22.85
CA THR A 150 -8.31 -11.93 24.06
C THR A 150 -9.82 -11.74 23.79
N ALA A 151 -10.24 -11.66 22.52
CA ALA A 151 -11.62 -11.36 22.15
C ALA A 151 -12.31 -12.48 21.35
N LYS A 152 -13.63 -12.62 21.54
CA LYS A 152 -14.47 -13.58 20.81
C LYS A 152 -14.62 -13.18 19.34
N LYS A 153 -14.69 -14.20 18.46
CA LYS A 153 -15.01 -14.00 17.04
C LYS A 153 -16.46 -13.53 16.89
N ILE A 154 -16.67 -12.41 16.23
CA ILE A 154 -18.00 -11.92 15.85
C ILE A 154 -18.43 -12.67 14.58
N ASN A 155 -19.61 -13.30 14.61
CA ASN A 155 -20.21 -13.91 13.43
C ASN A 155 -20.64 -12.81 12.45
N ARG A 156 -20.22 -12.94 11.20
CA ARG A 156 -20.47 -11.95 10.14
C ARG A 156 -21.10 -12.64 8.94
N LEU A 157 -22.03 -11.95 8.28
CA LEU A 157 -22.70 -12.48 7.10
C LEU A 157 -21.71 -12.60 5.91
N PRO A 158 -21.74 -13.70 5.16
CA PRO A 158 -20.94 -13.83 3.94
C PRO A 158 -21.46 -12.88 2.86
N LYS A 159 -20.55 -12.07 2.29
CA LYS A 159 -20.82 -11.24 1.10
C LYS A 159 -20.40 -12.00 -0.15
N VAL A 160 -21.24 -11.97 -1.19
CA VAL A 160 -20.91 -12.42 -2.55
C VAL A 160 -20.49 -11.18 -3.36
N PRO A 161 -19.21 -11.01 -3.69
CA PRO A 161 -18.79 -9.87 -4.49
C PRO A 161 -19.08 -10.09 -5.98
N LEU A 162 -19.61 -9.08 -6.66
CA LEU A 162 -19.86 -9.12 -8.12
C LEU A 162 -18.60 -8.79 -8.93
N GLY A 163 -17.79 -7.84 -8.46
CA GLY A 163 -16.69 -7.30 -9.24
C GLY A 163 -15.99 -6.14 -8.57
N ILE A 164 -14.87 -5.72 -9.15
CA ILE A 164 -14.16 -4.51 -8.73
C ILE A 164 -14.99 -3.28 -9.09
N HIS A 165 -14.82 -2.19 -8.35
CA HIS A 165 -15.53 -0.92 -8.56
C HIS A 165 -17.06 -0.99 -8.42
N HIS A 166 -17.62 -2.16 -8.13
CA HIS A 166 -19.04 -2.28 -7.83
C HIS A 166 -19.38 -1.53 -6.53
N ARG A 167 -18.54 -1.67 -5.51
CA ARG A 167 -18.69 -0.89 -4.29
C ARG A 167 -17.36 -0.41 -3.75
N TRP A 168 -17.27 0.88 -3.46
CA TRP A 168 -16.20 1.46 -2.65
C TRP A 168 -16.71 1.70 -1.23
N ALA A 169 -15.89 1.37 -0.25
CA ALA A 169 -16.18 1.55 1.17
C ALA A 169 -15.17 2.53 1.77
N GLY A 170 -15.65 3.71 2.14
CA GLY A 170 -14.85 4.77 2.78
C GLY A 170 -15.15 4.87 4.27
N ASP A 171 -14.12 5.16 5.06
CA ASP A 171 -14.25 5.39 6.50
C ASP A 171 -13.06 6.18 7.06
N GLY A 172 -13.25 6.75 8.24
CA GLY A 172 -12.25 7.47 9.01
C GLY A 172 -11.67 6.60 10.11
N HIS A 173 -10.39 6.81 10.43
CA HIS A 173 -9.72 6.05 11.48
C HIS A 173 -8.99 6.95 12.48
N ASP A 174 -9.53 6.96 13.69
CA ASP A 174 -9.11 7.87 14.77
C ASP A 174 -7.88 7.40 15.55
N LYS A 175 -7.23 6.29 15.17
CA LYS A 175 -6.10 5.79 15.97
C LYS A 175 -4.94 6.79 16.09
N LEU A 176 -4.69 7.53 15.01
CA LEU A 176 -3.67 8.58 14.99
C LEU A 176 -4.23 9.95 15.42
N TYR A 177 -5.54 10.04 15.70
CA TYR A 177 -6.17 11.26 16.21
C TYR A 177 -5.53 11.73 17.52
N LYS A 178 -5.12 10.79 18.39
CA LYS A 178 -4.42 11.09 19.65
C LYS A 178 -3.05 11.76 19.49
N ILE A 179 -2.48 11.74 18.29
CA ILE A 179 -1.26 12.49 17.94
C ILE A 179 -1.53 13.59 16.90
N GLY A 180 -2.81 13.91 16.63
CA GLY A 180 -3.20 15.00 15.73
C GLY A 180 -3.29 14.66 14.24
N PHE A 181 -3.16 13.39 13.84
CA PHE A 181 -3.01 13.02 12.42
C PHE A 181 -4.03 11.95 11.97
N PRO A 182 -5.34 12.26 11.95
CA PRO A 182 -6.36 11.28 11.56
C PRO A 182 -6.16 10.77 10.12
N ILE A 183 -6.68 9.57 9.87
CA ILE A 183 -6.60 8.92 8.56
C ILE A 183 -7.99 8.80 7.96
N TRP A 184 -8.11 9.07 6.67
CA TRP A 184 -9.25 8.66 5.85
C TRP A 184 -8.79 7.66 4.81
N ALA A 185 -9.56 6.60 4.55
CA ALA A 185 -9.20 5.63 3.50
C ALA A 185 -10.42 5.03 2.82
N VAL A 186 -10.20 4.50 1.62
CA VAL A 186 -11.24 3.82 0.85
C VAL A 186 -10.72 2.49 0.35
N VAL A 187 -11.56 1.46 0.46
CA VAL A 187 -11.28 0.12 -0.08
C VAL A 187 -12.31 -0.29 -1.12
N ASP A 188 -11.90 -1.13 -2.06
CA ASP A 188 -12.80 -1.88 -2.92
C ASP A 188 -13.44 -3.03 -2.11
N ASP A 189 -14.78 -3.06 -2.00
CA ASP A 189 -15.51 -4.01 -1.13
C ASP A 189 -15.32 -5.47 -1.60
N ALA A 190 -15.13 -5.69 -2.91
CA ALA A 190 -15.01 -7.03 -3.49
C ALA A 190 -13.68 -7.70 -3.16
N THR A 191 -12.60 -6.96 -3.33
CA THR A 191 -11.23 -7.47 -3.16
C THR A 191 -10.64 -7.15 -1.78
N GLY A 192 -11.20 -6.16 -1.08
CA GLY A 192 -10.62 -5.56 0.12
C GLY A 192 -9.32 -4.80 -0.16
N ARG A 193 -9.08 -4.42 -1.42
CA ARG A 193 -7.92 -3.62 -1.85
C ARG A 193 -8.09 -2.19 -1.38
N TYR A 194 -7.07 -1.63 -0.71
CA TYR A 194 -7.01 -0.19 -0.49
C TYR A 194 -6.92 0.49 -1.85
N LEU A 195 -7.90 1.32 -2.16
CA LEU A 195 -7.87 2.16 -3.34
C LEU A 195 -6.93 3.33 -3.10
N ASP A 196 -7.05 3.95 -1.93
CA ASP A 196 -6.07 4.88 -1.37
C ASP A 196 -6.33 5.16 0.12
N GLY A 197 -5.45 5.94 0.74
CA GLY A 197 -5.62 6.48 2.09
C GLY A 197 -4.76 7.72 2.34
N TRP A 198 -5.27 8.64 3.15
CA TRP A 198 -4.68 9.95 3.39
C TRP A 198 -4.59 10.23 4.88
N VAL A 199 -3.46 10.83 5.28
CA VAL A 199 -3.34 11.53 6.56
C VAL A 199 -3.85 12.94 6.34
N VAL A 200 -4.91 13.30 7.06
CA VAL A 200 -5.70 14.51 6.81
C VAL A 200 -5.70 15.44 8.02
N PRO A 201 -5.80 16.77 7.83
CA PRO A 201 -5.90 17.73 8.94
C PRO A 201 -7.11 17.46 9.84
N SER A 202 -8.22 17.01 9.26
CA SER A 202 -9.40 16.57 10.00
C SER A 202 -10.23 15.59 9.18
N ASN A 203 -10.52 14.42 9.75
CA ASN A 203 -11.47 13.47 9.18
C ASN A 203 -12.92 13.79 9.54
N ARG A 204 -13.18 14.91 10.23
CA ARG A 204 -14.53 15.40 10.57
C ARG A 204 -15.01 16.51 9.65
N MET A 205 -14.19 16.94 8.70
CA MET A 205 -14.54 17.97 7.73
C MET A 205 -15.05 17.33 6.44
N ALA A 206 -16.31 17.62 6.12
CA ALA A 206 -16.98 17.03 4.97
C ALA A 206 -16.27 17.32 3.64
N ASN A 207 -15.73 18.54 3.48
CA ASN A 207 -15.00 18.92 2.28
C ASN A 207 -13.72 18.11 2.08
N ILE A 208 -12.98 17.80 3.15
CA ILE A 208 -11.76 16.98 3.07
C ILE A 208 -12.08 15.57 2.60
N VAL A 209 -13.12 14.96 3.20
CA VAL A 209 -13.55 13.59 2.84
C VAL A 209 -14.07 13.54 1.39
N ALA A 210 -14.84 14.55 0.97
CA ALA A 210 -15.28 14.72 -0.41
C ALA A 210 -14.10 14.88 -1.38
N TYR A 211 -13.10 15.66 -1.01
CA TYR A 211 -11.87 15.84 -1.81
C TYR A 211 -11.12 14.51 -1.99
N CYS A 212 -10.95 13.73 -0.91
CA CYS A 212 -10.35 12.39 -0.98
C CYS A 212 -11.11 11.44 -1.92
N PHE A 213 -12.45 11.53 -1.97
CA PHE A 213 -13.22 10.78 -2.96
C PHE A 213 -12.91 11.23 -4.39
N LEU A 214 -12.86 12.54 -4.66
CA LEU A 214 -12.53 13.07 -5.99
C LEU A 214 -11.11 12.67 -6.44
N LEU A 215 -10.14 12.58 -5.53
CA LEU A 215 -8.81 12.05 -5.83
C LEU A 215 -8.88 10.61 -6.37
N LEU A 216 -9.78 9.77 -5.85
CA LEU A 216 -9.98 8.42 -6.39
C LEU A 216 -10.68 8.43 -7.74
N VAL A 217 -11.69 9.28 -7.90
CA VAL A 217 -12.40 9.41 -9.18
C VAL A 217 -11.43 9.81 -10.28
N GLU A 218 -10.56 10.78 -10.02
CA GLU A 218 -9.50 11.16 -10.97
C GLU A 218 -8.51 10.01 -11.19
N LYS A 219 -8.01 9.37 -10.11
CA LYS A 219 -7.03 8.28 -10.19
C LYS A 219 -7.52 7.09 -11.03
N TYR A 220 -8.80 6.75 -10.91
CA TYR A 220 -9.40 5.63 -11.64
C TYR A 220 -10.07 6.04 -12.95
N GLY A 221 -10.33 7.33 -13.15
CA GLY A 221 -11.05 7.85 -14.31
C GLY A 221 -12.56 7.60 -14.28
N GLY A 222 -13.14 7.35 -13.11
CA GLY A 222 -14.54 6.95 -12.98
C GLY A 222 -15.03 6.85 -11.55
N ILE A 223 -16.35 6.71 -11.41
CA ILE A 223 -17.05 6.52 -10.13
C ILE A 223 -17.48 5.04 -9.96
N PRO A 224 -17.65 4.54 -8.72
CA PRO A 224 -18.17 3.20 -8.47
C PRO A 224 -19.69 3.13 -8.65
N ILE A 225 -20.23 1.92 -8.83
CA ILE A 225 -21.69 1.70 -8.81
C ILE A 225 -22.30 2.20 -7.50
N GLN A 226 -21.63 1.92 -6.38
CA GLN A 226 -22.07 2.38 -5.07
C GLN A 226 -20.88 2.79 -4.21
N PHE A 227 -21.02 3.90 -3.50
CA PHE A 227 -20.13 4.28 -2.42
C PHE A 227 -20.82 4.03 -1.09
N THR A 228 -20.07 3.57 -0.08
CA THR A 228 -20.61 3.29 1.25
C THR A 228 -19.75 3.93 2.31
N THR A 229 -20.41 4.55 3.29
CA THR A 229 -19.77 5.11 4.49
C THR A 229 -20.65 4.87 5.70
N ASP A 230 -20.06 5.08 6.87
CA ASP A 230 -20.82 5.23 8.09
C ASP A 230 -21.62 6.55 8.08
N CYS A 231 -22.71 6.59 8.87
CA CYS A 231 -23.57 7.76 9.02
C CYS A 231 -22.94 8.73 10.03
N GLY A 232 -22.08 9.61 9.53
CA GLY A 232 -21.44 10.70 10.29
C GLY A 232 -21.83 12.07 9.73
N SER A 233 -21.63 13.13 10.52
CA SER A 233 -21.93 14.50 10.06
C SER A 233 -21.08 14.91 8.85
N GLU A 234 -19.86 14.39 8.78
CA GLU A 234 -18.86 14.64 7.74
C GLU A 234 -19.22 14.01 6.39
N THR A 235 -20.07 12.99 6.36
CA THR A 235 -20.37 12.26 5.12
C THR A 235 -21.58 12.82 4.36
N THR A 236 -22.20 13.91 4.84
CA THR A 236 -23.35 14.55 4.17
C THR A 236 -22.96 15.25 2.88
N ALA A 237 -21.87 16.04 2.87
CA ALA A 237 -21.41 16.70 1.64
C ALA A 237 -20.92 15.67 0.61
N LEU A 238 -20.28 14.60 1.08
CA LEU A 238 -19.87 13.47 0.25
C LEU A 238 -21.09 12.80 -0.41
N TYR A 239 -22.17 12.56 0.33
CA TYR A 239 -23.42 12.02 -0.21
C TYR A 239 -23.97 12.91 -1.33
N GLY A 240 -24.05 14.22 -1.10
CA GLY A 240 -24.54 15.17 -2.11
C GLY A 240 -23.68 15.15 -3.38
N LEU A 241 -22.36 15.20 -3.21
CA LEU A 241 -21.40 15.17 -4.33
C LEU A 241 -21.50 13.89 -5.17
N ILE A 242 -21.59 12.72 -4.54
CA ILE A 242 -21.64 11.44 -5.26
C ILE A 242 -22.93 11.32 -6.07
N ASN A 243 -24.07 11.73 -5.49
CA ASN A 243 -25.35 11.73 -6.22
C ASN A 243 -25.34 12.76 -7.34
N ALA A 244 -24.79 13.96 -7.13
CA ALA A 244 -24.67 14.96 -8.19
C ALA A 244 -23.81 14.45 -9.36
N LEU A 245 -22.65 13.86 -9.08
CA LEU A 245 -21.82 13.25 -10.13
C LEU A 245 -22.55 12.11 -10.84
N ARG A 246 -23.32 11.30 -10.11
CA ARG A 246 -24.15 10.26 -10.70
C ARG A 246 -25.18 10.84 -11.67
N GLU A 247 -25.94 11.84 -11.25
CA GLU A 247 -26.99 12.47 -12.04
C GLU A 247 -26.43 13.17 -13.29
N VAL A 248 -25.26 13.78 -13.18
CA VAL A 248 -24.61 14.48 -14.31
C VAL A 248 -24.08 13.51 -15.35
N PHE A 249 -23.37 12.45 -14.93
CA PHE A 249 -22.68 11.56 -15.86
C PHE A 249 -23.52 10.35 -16.30
N TYR A 250 -24.51 9.94 -15.49
CA TYR A 250 -25.34 8.75 -15.71
C TYR A 250 -26.79 9.00 -15.27
N PRO A 251 -27.50 9.99 -15.87
CA PRO A 251 -28.88 10.34 -15.51
C PRO A 251 -29.88 9.20 -15.73
N GLU A 252 -29.54 8.21 -16.56
CA GLU A 252 -30.36 7.03 -16.82
C GLU A 252 -30.31 5.99 -15.69
N CYS A 253 -29.36 6.09 -14.75
CA CYS A 253 -29.29 5.20 -13.60
C CYS A 253 -30.30 5.61 -12.52
N PRO A 254 -31.30 4.77 -12.22
CA PRO A 254 -32.31 5.09 -11.19
C PRO A 254 -31.67 5.11 -9.79
N THR A 255 -31.74 6.25 -9.11
CA THR A 255 -31.13 6.46 -7.78
C THR A 255 -31.92 5.84 -6.64
N ASP A 256 -33.20 5.52 -6.85
CA ASP A 256 -34.09 4.83 -5.93
C ASP A 256 -33.85 3.31 -5.89
N GLU A 257 -33.57 2.70 -7.03
CA GLU A 257 -33.26 1.27 -7.14
C GLU A 257 -31.76 0.98 -6.93
N LEU A 258 -30.89 1.86 -7.45
CA LEU A 258 -29.44 1.71 -7.40
C LEU A 258 -28.79 2.98 -6.82
N PRO A 259 -28.92 3.21 -5.50
CA PRO A 259 -28.38 4.40 -4.88
C PRO A 259 -26.86 4.48 -5.02
N ALA A 260 -26.38 5.62 -5.52
CA ALA A 260 -24.96 5.89 -5.73
C ALA A 260 -24.20 5.99 -4.40
N HIS A 261 -24.86 6.39 -3.32
CA HIS A 261 -24.32 6.35 -1.96
C HIS A 261 -25.29 5.67 -0.99
N VAL A 262 -24.76 4.82 -0.10
CA VAL A 262 -25.53 4.19 0.98
C VAL A 262 -24.82 4.34 2.32
N TYR A 263 -25.55 4.84 3.32
CA TYR A 263 -25.12 4.80 4.72
C TYR A 263 -25.26 3.40 5.30
N LEU A 264 -24.17 2.89 5.87
CA LEU A 264 -24.14 1.64 6.61
C LEU A 264 -23.97 1.92 8.10
N ARG A 265 -24.43 0.99 8.94
CA ARG A 265 -23.96 0.92 10.33
C ARG A 265 -22.52 0.39 10.30
N SER A 266 -21.64 0.84 11.19
CA SER A 266 -20.22 0.41 11.20
C SER A 266 -20.07 -1.11 11.06
N ILE A 267 -20.85 -1.89 11.83
CA ILE A 267 -20.85 -3.36 11.81
C ILE A 267 -21.11 -3.99 10.42
N HIS A 268 -21.69 -3.24 9.48
CA HIS A 268 -21.97 -3.64 8.10
C HIS A 268 -20.94 -3.11 7.09
N ASN A 269 -20.13 -2.11 7.45
CA ASN A 269 -19.00 -1.59 6.67
C ASN A 269 -17.74 -2.48 6.78
N ILE A 270 -17.97 -3.79 6.62
CA ILE A 270 -17.05 -4.85 7.05
C ILE A 270 -15.67 -4.76 6.36
N SER A 271 -15.60 -4.32 5.12
CA SER A 271 -14.36 -4.35 4.32
C SER A 271 -13.35 -3.32 4.82
N ILE A 272 -13.78 -2.09 5.09
CA ILE A 272 -12.90 -1.04 5.61
C ILE A 272 -12.57 -1.30 7.10
N GLU A 273 -13.56 -1.73 7.91
CA GLU A 273 -13.34 -2.10 9.31
C GLU A 273 -12.28 -3.21 9.48
N ARG A 274 -12.33 -4.25 8.63
CA ARG A 274 -11.31 -5.32 8.64
C ARG A 274 -9.92 -4.80 8.31
N SER A 275 -9.85 -3.73 7.54
CA SER A 275 -8.60 -3.13 7.08
C SER A 275 -7.98 -2.28 8.19
N TRP A 276 -8.80 -1.60 9.01
CA TRP A 276 -8.36 -0.83 10.18
C TRP A 276 -7.59 -1.62 11.22
N LEU A 277 -8.02 -2.84 11.56
CA LEU A 277 -7.29 -3.66 12.52
C LEU A 277 -5.83 -3.83 12.11
N ARG A 278 -5.60 -4.05 10.81
CA ARG A 278 -4.26 -4.25 10.26
C ARG A 278 -3.46 -2.98 10.10
N LEU A 279 -4.11 -1.85 9.82
CA LEU A 279 -3.46 -0.54 9.82
C LEU A 279 -3.03 -0.13 11.22
N ARG A 280 -3.90 -0.32 12.22
CA ARG A 280 -3.57 -0.08 13.62
C ARG A 280 -2.36 -0.89 14.06
N LEU A 281 -2.39 -2.21 13.85
CA LEU A 281 -1.36 -3.10 14.39
C LEU A 281 0.00 -2.94 13.70
N ASP A 282 0.04 -2.82 12.37
CA ASP A 282 1.31 -2.86 11.64
C ASP A 282 1.93 -1.47 11.43
N PHE A 283 1.15 -0.40 11.59
CA PHE A 283 1.56 1.00 11.36
C PHE A 283 1.17 1.92 12.52
N GLY A 284 -0.13 2.02 12.84
CA GLY A 284 -0.63 3.06 13.74
C GLY A 284 -0.12 2.98 15.19
N ASP A 285 -0.02 1.78 15.77
CA ASP A 285 0.53 1.58 17.12
C ASP A 285 2.02 1.95 17.16
N ASN A 286 2.78 1.62 16.11
CA ASN A 286 4.20 1.94 16.01
C ASN A 286 4.44 3.43 15.82
N ALA A 287 3.70 4.08 14.92
CA ALA A 287 3.77 5.52 14.69
C ALA A 287 3.53 6.30 15.99
N VAL A 288 2.56 5.87 16.80
CA VAL A 288 2.27 6.52 18.08
C VAL A 288 3.39 6.25 19.10
N ALA A 289 3.97 5.06 19.13
CA ALA A 289 5.10 4.76 20.02
C ALA A 289 6.30 5.67 19.70
N PHE A 290 6.66 5.82 18.43
CA PHE A 290 7.72 6.74 18.00
C PHE A 290 7.36 8.20 18.28
N TYR A 291 6.10 8.60 18.16
CA TYR A 291 5.68 9.96 18.47
C TYR A 291 5.90 10.31 19.95
N TYR A 292 5.46 9.43 20.86
CA TYR A 292 5.62 9.68 22.28
C TYR A 292 7.08 9.66 22.74
N GLN A 293 7.97 8.94 22.05
CA GLN A 293 9.41 8.99 22.36
C GLN A 293 9.97 10.43 22.30
N GLY A 294 9.55 11.25 21.33
CA GLY A 294 10.00 12.64 21.24
C GLY A 294 9.44 13.54 22.33
N ILE A 295 8.25 13.22 22.86
CA ILE A 295 7.68 13.91 24.03
C ILE A 295 8.43 13.48 25.29
N ASP A 296 8.61 12.17 25.47
CA ASP A 296 9.24 11.58 26.66
C ASP A 296 10.73 11.96 26.78
N SER A 297 11.41 12.16 25.65
CA SER A 297 12.80 12.64 25.61
C SER A 297 12.95 14.15 25.76
N GLY A 298 11.85 14.91 25.74
CA GLY A 298 11.85 16.38 25.81
C GLY A 298 12.18 17.09 24.50
N VAL A 299 12.35 16.36 23.39
CA VAL A 299 12.61 16.93 22.05
C VAL A 299 11.41 17.74 21.54
N TYR A 300 10.20 17.26 21.83
CA TYR A 300 8.96 17.87 21.37
C TYR A 300 8.07 18.28 22.52
N ASN A 301 7.77 19.59 22.60
CA ASN A 301 6.77 20.13 23.51
C ASN A 301 5.50 20.53 22.72
N PRO A 302 4.38 19.79 22.84
CA PRO A 302 3.15 20.13 22.13
C PRO A 302 2.48 21.43 22.61
N SER A 303 2.91 21.98 23.75
CA SER A 303 2.39 23.26 24.28
C SER A 303 3.15 24.46 23.73
N ASP A 304 4.30 24.24 23.08
CA ASP A 304 5.07 25.29 22.41
C ASP A 304 4.57 25.43 20.97
N ALA A 305 4.26 26.67 20.57
CA ALA A 305 3.64 26.96 19.28
C ALA A 305 4.58 26.68 18.09
N ASP A 306 5.87 26.96 18.25
CA ASP A 306 6.87 26.78 17.19
C ASP A 306 7.21 25.29 17.03
N HIS A 307 7.34 24.58 18.16
CA HIS A 307 7.47 23.12 18.15
C HIS A 307 6.25 22.47 17.48
N TYR A 308 5.04 22.91 17.86
CA TYR A 308 3.81 22.41 17.27
C TYR A 308 3.76 22.66 15.77
N LEU A 309 4.10 23.87 15.30
CA LEU A 309 4.06 24.23 13.89
C LEU A 309 5.02 23.38 13.05
N LEU A 310 6.28 23.20 13.49
CA LEU A 310 7.23 22.30 12.81
C LEU A 310 6.75 20.85 12.83
N CYS A 311 6.18 20.39 13.95
CA CYS A 311 5.63 19.04 14.07
C CYS A 311 4.47 18.84 13.06
N GLN A 312 3.58 19.81 12.91
CA GLN A 312 2.47 19.77 11.95
C GLN A 312 2.95 19.78 10.49
N TRP A 313 4.19 20.18 10.19
CA TRP A 313 4.77 20.02 8.86
C TRP A 313 5.49 18.68 8.70
N LEU A 314 6.42 18.35 9.60
CA LEU A 314 7.33 17.21 9.46
C LEU A 314 6.64 15.86 9.61
N TRP A 315 5.74 15.73 10.60
CA TRP A 315 5.09 14.45 10.87
C TRP A 315 4.12 14.01 9.77
N PRO A 316 3.29 14.88 9.17
CA PRO A 316 2.49 14.50 8.01
C PRO A 316 3.34 14.04 6.82
N VAL A 317 4.50 14.65 6.56
CA VAL A 317 5.44 14.21 5.51
C VAL A 317 5.85 12.75 5.75
N LEU A 318 6.28 12.43 6.97
CA LEU A 318 6.62 11.07 7.37
C LEU A 318 5.42 10.11 7.29
N LEU A 319 4.31 10.46 7.94
CA LEU A 319 3.15 9.58 8.08
C LEU A 319 2.49 9.27 6.75
N ARG A 320 2.43 10.23 5.81
CA ARG A 320 1.91 9.99 4.45
C ARG A 320 2.76 8.97 3.70
N LYS A 321 4.08 9.08 3.81
CA LYS A 321 5.02 8.15 3.20
C LYS A 321 4.89 6.75 3.81
N GLU A 322 4.84 6.65 5.12
CA GLU A 322 4.68 5.36 5.82
C GLU A 322 3.30 4.72 5.58
N LEU A 323 2.22 5.53 5.50
CA LEU A 323 0.90 5.05 5.11
C LEU A 323 0.89 4.50 3.68
N ARG A 324 1.55 5.18 2.73
CA ARG A 324 1.70 4.69 1.35
C ARG A 324 2.44 3.35 1.31
N LYS A 325 3.59 3.24 1.98
CA LYS A 325 4.34 1.98 2.12
C LYS A 325 3.46 0.88 2.71
N PHE A 326 2.69 1.18 3.76
CA PHE A 326 1.75 0.23 4.36
C PHE A 326 0.68 -0.23 3.37
N ILE A 327 0.04 0.69 2.63
CA ILE A 327 -1.00 0.38 1.64
C ILE A 327 -0.43 -0.51 0.53
N GLU A 328 0.71 -0.13 -0.05
CA GLU A 328 1.38 -0.89 -1.10
C GLU A 328 1.75 -2.30 -0.64
N PHE A 329 2.34 -2.41 0.56
CA PHE A 329 2.64 -3.69 1.18
C PHE A 329 1.38 -4.52 1.35
N ARG A 330 0.32 -3.95 1.95
CA ARG A 330 -0.92 -4.67 2.24
C ARG A 330 -1.68 -5.13 1.02
N ASN A 331 -1.67 -4.32 -0.03
CA ASN A 331 -2.29 -4.67 -1.30
C ASN A 331 -1.51 -5.78 -2.02
N GLY A 332 -0.18 -5.73 -1.93
CA GLY A 332 0.70 -6.68 -2.58
C GLY A 332 0.81 -8.04 -1.89
N VAL A 333 0.73 -8.10 -0.56
CA VAL A 333 0.84 -9.38 0.16
C VAL A 333 -0.38 -10.28 -0.01
N LYS A 334 -0.10 -11.58 -0.07
CA LYS A 334 -1.11 -12.62 -0.18
C LYS A 334 -2.02 -12.64 1.06
N MET A 335 -3.34 -12.59 0.84
CA MET A 335 -4.32 -12.81 1.90
C MET A 335 -4.28 -14.27 2.38
N ARG A 336 -4.66 -14.49 3.65
CA ARG A 336 -4.89 -15.85 4.15
C ARG A 336 -5.98 -16.52 3.32
N LYS A 337 -5.77 -17.78 2.96
CA LYS A 337 -6.79 -18.59 2.31
C LYS A 337 -7.88 -18.94 3.33
N ASP A 338 -9.09 -18.56 2.98
CA ASP A 338 -10.35 -18.96 3.60
C ASP A 338 -11.14 -19.78 2.56
N LYS A 339 -11.59 -20.98 2.93
CA LYS A 339 -12.33 -21.89 2.04
C LYS A 339 -13.81 -21.55 1.95
N GLU A 340 -14.34 -20.83 2.94
CA GLU A 340 -15.76 -20.47 3.05
C GLU A 340 -16.04 -19.08 2.47
N LYS A 341 -14.98 -18.30 2.16
CA LYS A 341 -15.11 -17.01 1.50
C LYS A 341 -15.52 -17.20 0.04
N LEU A 342 -16.68 -16.63 -0.33
CA LEU A 342 -17.24 -16.67 -1.69
C LEU A 342 -16.44 -15.83 -2.71
N GLY A 343 -15.77 -14.78 -2.25
CA GLY A 343 -14.92 -13.91 -3.07
C GLY A 343 -13.43 -14.30 -3.12
N PRO A 344 -12.57 -13.42 -3.67
CA PRO A 344 -11.14 -13.70 -3.83
C PRO A 344 -10.48 -14.05 -2.48
N SER A 345 -9.77 -15.16 -2.44
CA SER A 345 -9.20 -15.75 -1.23
C SER A 345 -7.86 -16.42 -1.51
N GLY A 346 -6.90 -16.29 -0.59
CA GLY A 346 -5.58 -16.88 -0.80
C GLY A 346 -4.81 -16.30 -1.99
N ILE A 347 -5.08 -15.06 -2.37
CA ILE A 347 -4.36 -14.27 -3.38
C ILE A 347 -4.09 -12.87 -2.81
N SER A 348 -3.19 -12.09 -3.43
CA SER A 348 -3.02 -10.68 -3.04
C SER A 348 -4.21 -9.84 -3.48
N ARG A 349 -4.40 -8.68 -2.85
CA ARG A 349 -5.48 -7.75 -3.21
C ARG A 349 -5.23 -7.12 -4.57
N ASP A 350 -3.98 -6.78 -4.87
CA ASP A 350 -3.59 -6.31 -6.20
C ASP A 350 -3.90 -7.36 -7.27
N ARG A 351 -3.54 -8.63 -7.07
CA ARG A 351 -3.88 -9.68 -8.04
C ARG A 351 -5.39 -9.84 -8.18
N ALA A 352 -6.12 -9.84 -7.06
CA ALA A 352 -7.58 -9.95 -7.08
C ALA A 352 -8.22 -8.80 -7.85
N PHE A 353 -7.63 -7.61 -7.77
CA PHE A 353 -8.14 -6.42 -8.44
C PHE A 353 -7.73 -6.36 -9.91
N THR A 354 -6.45 -6.59 -10.23
CA THR A 354 -5.92 -6.57 -11.60
C THR A 354 -6.45 -7.72 -12.44
N LEU A 355 -6.52 -8.93 -11.88
CA LEU A 355 -6.95 -10.15 -12.58
C LEU A 355 -8.34 -10.58 -12.09
N TYR A 356 -9.29 -9.64 -12.06
CA TYR A 356 -10.62 -9.85 -11.48
C TYR A 356 -11.40 -11.01 -12.12
N GLU A 357 -11.16 -11.28 -13.40
CA GLU A 357 -11.76 -12.40 -14.13
C GLU A 357 -11.33 -13.77 -13.60
N GLU A 358 -10.16 -13.91 -12.95
CA GLU A 358 -9.69 -15.20 -12.41
C GLU A 358 -10.57 -15.75 -11.29
N TRP A 359 -11.35 -14.90 -10.64
CA TRP A 359 -12.33 -15.30 -9.63
C TRP A 359 -13.78 -15.06 -10.09
N GLY A 360 -13.99 -14.80 -11.39
CA GLY A 360 -15.31 -14.58 -11.99
C GLY A 360 -15.89 -13.18 -11.76
N GLY A 361 -15.08 -12.22 -11.31
CA GLY A 361 -15.51 -10.84 -11.15
C GLY A 361 -15.65 -10.11 -12.48
N GLN A 362 -16.25 -8.92 -12.44
CA GLN A 362 -16.30 -7.96 -13.55
C GLN A 362 -15.75 -6.60 -13.12
N ASN A 363 -15.48 -5.71 -14.08
CA ASN A 363 -15.15 -4.31 -13.80
C ASN A 363 -16.39 -3.42 -13.95
N PHE A 364 -16.83 -2.82 -12.84
CA PHE A 364 -18.02 -1.98 -12.77
C PHE A 364 -17.70 -0.47 -12.69
N LEU A 365 -16.46 -0.08 -13.00
CA LEU A 365 -16.09 1.33 -13.01
C LEU A 365 -16.90 2.06 -14.08
N MET A 366 -17.48 3.20 -13.72
CA MET A 366 -18.22 4.03 -14.66
C MET A 366 -17.40 5.26 -14.98
N PRO A 367 -16.86 5.36 -16.21
CA PRO A 367 -16.00 6.45 -16.61
C PRO A 367 -16.67 7.83 -16.45
N VAL A 368 -15.90 8.83 -16.07
CA VAL A 368 -16.38 10.23 -16.04
C VAL A 368 -15.38 11.13 -16.75
N ASP A 369 -15.81 12.34 -17.08
CA ASP A 369 -14.88 13.36 -17.56
C ASP A 369 -14.03 13.87 -16.38
N VAL A 370 -12.76 13.44 -16.36
CA VAL A 370 -11.81 13.82 -15.30
C VAL A 370 -11.47 15.31 -15.31
N SER A 371 -11.72 16.03 -16.41
CA SER A 371 -11.51 17.50 -16.44
C SER A 371 -12.47 18.22 -15.49
N VAL A 372 -13.75 17.83 -15.50
CA VAL A 372 -14.77 18.33 -14.56
C VAL A 372 -14.36 18.02 -13.12
N ILE A 373 -13.83 16.83 -12.87
CA ILE A 373 -13.36 16.44 -11.53
C ILE A 373 -12.22 17.33 -11.06
N ARG A 374 -11.27 17.66 -11.94
CA ARG A 374 -10.17 18.59 -11.63
C ARG A 374 -10.69 19.99 -11.32
N GLU A 375 -11.64 20.50 -12.10
CA GLU A 375 -12.25 21.81 -11.86
C GLU A 375 -12.95 21.90 -10.49
N ILE A 376 -13.71 20.86 -10.12
CA ILE A 376 -14.34 20.79 -8.79
C ILE A 376 -13.29 20.82 -7.69
N LYS A 377 -12.21 20.04 -7.84
CA LYS A 377 -11.10 20.01 -6.86
C LYS A 377 -10.43 21.38 -6.72
N GLU A 378 -10.17 22.09 -7.82
CA GLU A 378 -9.60 23.43 -7.77
C GLU A 378 -10.52 24.42 -7.04
N GLN A 379 -11.85 24.35 -7.28
CA GLN A 379 -12.82 25.17 -6.56
C GLN A 379 -12.90 24.86 -5.06
N MET A 380 -12.54 23.64 -4.65
CA MET A 380 -12.43 23.24 -3.24
C MET A 380 -11.14 23.72 -2.55
N GLY A 381 -10.25 24.41 -3.27
CA GLY A 381 -8.94 24.87 -2.77
C GLY A 381 -7.75 24.01 -3.23
N GLY A 382 -7.96 23.07 -4.15
CA GLY A 382 -6.92 22.18 -4.67
C GLY A 382 -6.29 21.32 -3.57
N ASP A 383 -5.06 20.87 -3.80
CA ASP A 383 -4.36 19.98 -2.86
C ASP A 383 -4.07 20.63 -1.50
N SER A 384 -4.11 21.96 -1.43
CA SER A 384 -3.87 22.73 -0.19
C SER A 384 -4.90 22.45 0.92
N ILE A 385 -6.08 21.92 0.56
CA ILE A 385 -7.09 21.50 1.55
C ILE A 385 -6.57 20.38 2.47
N LEU A 386 -5.54 19.66 2.05
CA LEU A 386 -4.90 18.61 2.83
C LEU A 386 -3.69 19.14 3.62
N ASP A 387 -3.30 20.39 3.49
CA ASP A 387 -2.12 20.92 4.18
C ASP A 387 -2.40 21.17 5.67
N PHE A 388 -1.40 20.88 6.49
CA PHE A 388 -1.46 21.04 7.94
C PHE A 388 -0.92 22.40 8.42
N VAL A 389 -0.20 23.10 7.54
CA VAL A 389 0.45 24.37 7.83
C VAL A 389 0.29 25.31 6.63
N PRO A 390 0.38 26.64 6.84
CA PRO A 390 0.34 27.60 5.74
C PRO A 390 1.46 27.39 4.71
N ALA A 391 1.17 27.70 3.45
CA ALA A 391 2.11 27.50 2.33
C ALA A 391 3.45 28.23 2.52
N GLU A 392 3.45 29.42 3.11
CA GLU A 392 4.68 30.18 3.40
C GLU A 392 5.61 29.42 4.37
N PHE A 393 5.04 28.88 5.45
CA PHE A 393 5.82 28.07 6.39
C PHE A 393 6.25 26.75 5.76
N ALA A 394 5.38 26.11 4.98
CA ALA A 394 5.72 24.86 4.28
C ALA A 394 6.92 25.04 3.34
N SER A 395 7.02 26.16 2.62
CA SER A 395 8.15 26.47 1.74
C SER A 395 9.46 26.60 2.54
N ARG A 396 9.44 27.37 3.62
CA ARG A 396 10.62 27.55 4.49
C ARG A 396 11.05 26.24 5.13
N ALA A 397 10.11 25.43 5.61
CA ALA A 397 10.38 24.13 6.19
C ALA A 397 10.95 23.14 5.16
N GLN A 398 10.45 23.17 3.92
CA GLN A 398 11.00 22.36 2.84
C GLN A 398 12.44 22.75 2.51
N GLU A 399 12.75 24.05 2.39
CA GLU A 399 14.10 24.55 2.16
C GLU A 399 15.07 24.12 3.28
N ALA A 400 14.63 24.25 4.55
CA ALA A 400 15.41 23.81 5.69
C ALA A 400 15.67 22.29 5.66
N TYR A 401 14.64 21.49 5.37
CA TYR A 401 14.75 20.03 5.26
C TYR A 401 15.68 19.60 4.12
N ASP A 402 15.55 20.21 2.94
CA ASP A 402 16.40 19.91 1.78
C ASP A 402 17.86 20.27 2.05
N GLY A 403 18.11 21.36 2.79
CA GLY A 403 19.44 21.78 3.23
C GLY A 403 20.15 20.78 4.15
N LEU A 404 19.41 19.91 4.85
CA LEU A 404 20.01 18.86 5.70
C LEU A 404 20.58 17.69 4.90
N GLY A 405 20.19 17.52 3.63
CA GLY A 405 20.62 16.39 2.81
C GLY A 405 20.18 15.02 3.35
N VAL A 406 19.02 14.97 4.03
CA VAL A 406 18.46 13.73 4.60
C VAL A 406 18.12 12.76 3.45
N SER A 407 18.81 11.62 3.40
CA SER A 407 18.59 10.59 2.37
C SER A 407 17.18 10.00 2.44
N GLU A 408 16.70 9.71 3.65
CA GLU A 408 15.38 9.18 3.89
C GLU A 408 14.85 9.58 5.27
N LEU A 409 13.70 10.27 5.32
CA LEU A 409 12.93 10.47 6.55
C LEU A 409 12.24 9.17 6.97
N THR A 410 12.48 8.72 8.21
CA THR A 410 11.96 7.48 8.80
C THR A 410 11.45 7.72 10.21
N MET A 411 10.77 6.73 10.78
CA MET A 411 10.33 6.77 12.18
C MET A 411 11.50 6.85 13.17
N GLN A 412 12.69 6.35 12.78
CA GLN A 412 13.87 6.29 13.64
C GLN A 412 14.62 7.61 13.73
N ASN A 413 14.58 8.44 12.68
CA ASN A 413 15.36 9.68 12.61
C ASN A 413 14.50 10.95 12.62
N VAL A 414 13.17 10.84 12.63
CA VAL A 414 12.28 12.01 12.53
C VAL A 414 12.53 13.05 13.61
N TRP A 415 12.86 12.61 14.83
CA TRP A 415 13.14 13.52 15.94
C TRP A 415 14.53 14.15 15.83
N ASP A 416 15.54 13.43 15.36
CA ASP A 416 16.86 14.01 15.06
C ASP A 416 16.74 15.10 13.97
N VAL A 417 15.93 14.83 12.94
CA VAL A 417 15.62 15.80 11.88
C VAL A 417 14.87 17.00 12.45
N PHE A 418 13.89 16.78 13.33
CA PHE A 418 13.17 17.85 14.02
C PHE A 418 14.13 18.77 14.78
N GLU A 419 15.00 18.22 15.64
CA GLU A 419 15.98 19.00 16.42
C GLU A 419 16.92 19.80 15.52
N THR A 420 17.33 19.24 14.38
CA THR A 420 18.22 19.91 13.44
C THR A 420 17.52 21.03 12.67
N MET A 421 16.26 20.83 12.29
CA MET A 421 15.46 21.83 11.57
C MET A 421 15.01 22.99 12.46
N PHE A 422 14.74 22.73 13.74
CA PHE A 422 14.16 23.71 14.65
C PHE A 422 14.95 25.04 14.72
N PRO A 423 16.26 25.07 15.01
CA PRO A 423 17.03 26.32 15.09
C PRO A 423 17.19 27.04 13.74
N ILE A 424 17.00 26.34 12.60
CA ILE A 424 17.02 26.95 11.27
C ILE A 424 15.74 27.75 11.02
N LEU A 425 14.61 27.25 11.49
CA LEU A 425 13.29 27.86 11.27
C LEU A 425 12.93 28.91 12.31
N PHE A 426 13.43 28.73 13.53
CA PHE A 426 13.18 29.58 14.70
C PHE A 426 14.53 29.95 15.34
N PRO A 427 15.33 30.82 14.69
CA PRO A 427 16.60 31.24 15.25
C PRO A 427 16.35 32.01 16.55
N GLU A 428 17.17 31.75 17.58
CA GLU A 428 17.15 32.58 18.78
C GLU A 428 17.51 34.04 18.40
N PRO A 429 16.82 35.03 19.00
CA PRO A 429 16.99 36.45 18.69
C PRO A 429 18.38 37.01 19.00
#